data_AF-A0A972YI33-F1
#
_entry.id   AF-A0A972YI33-F1
#
_cell.length_a   1.000
_cell.length_b   1.000
_cell.length_c   1.000
_cell.angle_alpha   90.00
_cell.angle_beta   90.00
_cell.angle_gamma   90.00
#
_symmetry.space_group_name_H-M   'P 1'
#
loop_
_entity.id
_entity.type
_entity.pdbx_description
1 polymer ?
#
loop_
_entity_poly.entity_id
_entity_poly.type
_entity_poly.pdbx_seq_one_letter_code
_entity_poly.pdbx_strand_id
1 'polypeptide(L)'
;MSMVDGEAELELVANQGESLPAAMFYRVIEDNSAENVLALPATPEDYEAVNWPAHLLTQDVLDSDNTPDDNPVTSEGALLGRVLFYDKKLSANYTISCASCHQQENGFSDPGTFSGGFDGRFTERNSMGLANSQYGRTS
;
A
#
# COMPACT_ATOMS: atom_id res chain seq x y z
N MET A 1 19.34 16.10 -39.60
CA MET A 1 19.69 15.07 -40.60
C MET A 1 20.36 13.95 -39.82
N SER A 2 19.69 12.79 -39.63
CA SER A 2 20.23 11.58 -38.96
C SER A 2 20.55 11.73 -37.44
N MET A 3 20.25 10.82 -36.48
CA MET A 3 20.13 9.33 -36.45
C MET A 3 21.38 8.66 -37.04
N VAL A 4 22.30 8.03 -36.31
CA VAL A 4 22.17 6.75 -35.58
C VAL A 4 23.46 6.53 -34.77
N ASP A 5 23.57 5.74 -33.69
CA ASP A 5 22.61 5.13 -32.75
C ASP A 5 23.39 4.87 -31.42
N GLY A 6 22.77 4.26 -30.39
CA GLY A 6 23.39 4.11 -29.06
C GLY A 6 22.73 3.08 -28.15
N GLU A 7 22.64 1.82 -28.61
CA GLU A 7 22.13 0.68 -27.84
C GLU A 7 22.88 0.52 -26.50
N ALA A 8 22.13 0.42 -25.41
CA ALA A 8 22.60 -0.04 -24.12
C ALA A 8 21.56 -1.00 -23.54
N GLU A 9 21.61 -2.25 -23.99
CA GLU A 9 20.84 -3.34 -23.40
C GLU A 9 21.18 -3.46 -21.90
N LEU A 10 20.15 -3.44 -21.06
CA LEU A 10 20.20 -4.13 -19.77
C LEU A 10 18.97 -5.04 -19.68
N GLU A 11 19.05 -6.16 -20.41
CA GLU A 11 18.12 -7.26 -20.23
C GLU A 11 18.35 -7.87 -18.84
N LEU A 12 17.43 -7.62 -17.90
CA LEU A 12 17.36 -8.40 -16.67
C LEU A 12 16.20 -9.40 -16.79
N VAL A 13 16.58 -10.64 -17.06
CA VAL A 13 15.69 -11.80 -17.10
C VAL A 13 14.88 -11.87 -15.80
N ALA A 14 13.54 -11.90 -15.92
CA ALA A 14 12.65 -12.16 -14.80
C ALA A 14 12.78 -13.62 -14.36
N ASN A 15 13.75 -13.90 -13.48
CA ASN A 15 13.89 -15.21 -12.86
C ASN A 15 12.76 -15.45 -11.84
N GLN A 16 12.23 -16.66 -11.85
CA GLN A 16 11.09 -17.05 -11.04
C GLN A 16 11.47 -17.07 -9.55
N GLY A 17 10.72 -16.34 -8.72
CA GLY A 17 10.71 -16.54 -7.26
C GLY A 17 11.57 -15.60 -6.41
N GLU A 18 12.16 -14.54 -6.98
CA GLU A 18 12.84 -13.52 -6.16
C GLU A 18 11.85 -12.44 -5.68
N SER A 19 11.70 -12.32 -4.35
CA SER A 19 10.92 -11.26 -3.74
C SER A 19 11.55 -9.90 -4.06
N LEU A 20 10.88 -9.10 -4.88
CA LEU A 20 11.34 -7.74 -5.22
C LEU A 20 11.53 -6.93 -3.92
N PRO A 21 12.66 -6.25 -3.73
CA PRO A 21 12.91 -5.49 -2.51
C PRO A 21 11.86 -4.37 -2.39
N ALA A 22 11.37 -4.11 -1.17
CA ALA A 22 10.29 -3.13 -0.93
C ALA A 22 10.56 -1.73 -1.51
N ALA A 23 11.83 -1.34 -1.66
CA ALA A 23 12.26 -0.10 -2.32
C ALA A 23 11.93 0.00 -3.82
N MET A 24 11.66 -1.11 -4.52
CA MET A 24 11.30 -1.11 -5.96
C MET A 24 9.82 -0.84 -6.24
N PHE A 25 8.92 -1.11 -5.28
CA PHE A 25 7.51 -0.71 -5.38
C PHE A 25 7.31 0.76 -5.01
N TYR A 26 8.19 1.32 -4.18
CA TYR A 26 8.17 2.73 -3.82
C TYR A 26 9.05 3.55 -4.78
N ARG A 27 8.65 3.60 -6.06
CA ARG A 27 8.69 4.91 -6.71
C ARG A 27 7.80 5.79 -5.84
N VAL A 28 8.42 6.66 -5.05
CA VAL A 28 7.80 7.95 -4.73
C VAL A 28 7.26 8.43 -6.06
N ILE A 29 5.94 8.53 -6.16
CA ILE A 29 5.33 9.32 -7.21
C ILE A 29 5.80 10.73 -6.87
N GLU A 30 6.91 11.14 -7.47
CA GLU A 30 7.41 12.50 -7.38
C GLU A 30 6.30 13.35 -7.99
N ASP A 31 5.50 13.94 -7.09
CA ASP A 31 4.31 14.71 -7.41
C ASP A 31 4.71 15.77 -8.42
N ASN A 32 4.32 15.56 -9.68
CA ASN A 32 4.42 16.59 -10.71
C ASN A 32 3.35 17.63 -10.36
N SER A 33 3.72 18.50 -9.43
CA SER A 33 2.90 19.31 -8.54
C SER A 33 2.08 20.42 -9.22
N ALA A 34 1.88 20.29 -10.53
CA ALA A 34 1.11 21.19 -11.38
C ALA A 34 -0.40 20.84 -11.47
N GLU A 35 -0.79 19.56 -11.39
CA GLU A 35 -2.15 19.15 -11.81
C GLU A 35 -3.04 18.48 -10.74
N ASN A 36 -2.51 18.18 -9.54
CA ASN A 36 -3.27 17.53 -8.46
C ASN A 36 -3.93 16.20 -8.85
N VAL A 37 -3.29 15.44 -9.76
CA VAL A 37 -3.74 14.13 -10.23
C VAL A 37 -3.01 13.02 -9.45
N LEU A 38 -3.76 12.01 -8.99
CA LEU A 38 -3.18 10.78 -8.47
C LEU A 38 -2.54 10.00 -9.61
N ALA A 39 -1.22 9.77 -9.57
CA ALA A 39 -0.61 8.83 -10.50
C ALA A 39 -0.91 7.40 -10.04
N LEU A 40 -1.44 6.58 -10.96
CA LEU A 40 -1.61 5.14 -10.78
C LEU A 40 -0.68 4.43 -11.77
N PRO A 41 -0.10 3.26 -11.44
CA PRO A 41 0.55 2.43 -12.45
C PRO A 41 -0.47 2.02 -13.52
N ALA A 42 -0.02 1.94 -14.77
CA ALA A 42 -0.89 1.65 -15.92
C ALA A 42 -1.48 0.22 -15.90
N THR A 43 -0.88 -0.68 -15.12
CA THR A 43 -1.35 -2.05 -14.89
C THR A 43 -1.43 -2.27 -13.37
N PRO A 44 -2.61 -2.60 -12.81
CA PRO A 44 -2.72 -3.05 -11.43
C PRO A 44 -1.91 -4.33 -11.18
N GLU A 45 -1.48 -4.50 -9.94
CA GLU A 45 -1.15 -5.83 -9.42
C GLU A 45 -2.45 -6.62 -9.21
N ASP A 46 -2.37 -7.95 -9.30
CA ASP A 46 -3.51 -8.82 -9.01
C ASP A 46 -3.75 -8.89 -7.49
N TYR A 47 -4.84 -8.28 -7.05
CA TYR A 47 -5.31 -8.32 -5.65
C TYR A 47 -6.55 -9.20 -5.47
N GLU A 48 -7.06 -9.82 -6.54
CA GLU A 48 -8.27 -10.65 -6.53
C GLU A 48 -7.94 -12.14 -6.38
N ALA A 49 -6.86 -12.62 -7.01
CA ALA A 49 -6.47 -14.03 -7.02
C ALA A 49 -5.30 -14.33 -6.06
N VAL A 50 -5.32 -13.78 -4.85
CA VAL A 50 -4.25 -14.00 -3.86
C VAL A 50 -4.22 -15.47 -3.39
N ASN A 51 -3.15 -16.18 -3.74
CA ASN A 51 -2.94 -17.58 -3.37
C ASN A 51 -2.45 -17.71 -1.91
N TRP A 52 -3.39 -17.79 -0.97
CA TRP A 52 -3.08 -17.92 0.46
C TRP A 52 -2.59 -19.33 0.84
N PRO A 53 -1.61 -19.46 1.76
CA PRO A 53 -1.25 -20.73 2.38
C PRO A 53 -2.45 -21.43 3.02
N ALA A 54 -2.56 -22.75 2.86
CA ALA A 54 -3.70 -23.54 3.33
C ALA A 54 -4.04 -23.41 4.83
N HIS A 55 -3.08 -22.99 5.67
CA HIS A 55 -3.31 -22.75 7.11
C HIS A 55 -4.04 -21.42 7.42
N LEU A 56 -4.19 -20.53 6.43
CA LEU A 56 -5.03 -19.32 6.51
C LEU A 56 -6.42 -19.53 5.90
N LEU A 57 -6.67 -20.70 5.28
CA LEU A 57 -7.94 -21.06 4.65
C LEU A 57 -8.78 -21.98 5.56
N THR A 58 -8.65 -21.83 6.88
CA THR A 58 -9.51 -22.54 7.85
C THR A 58 -10.85 -21.83 7.99
N GLN A 59 -11.91 -22.59 8.29
CA GLN A 59 -13.26 -22.02 8.41
C GLN A 59 -13.32 -20.90 9.47
N ASP A 60 -12.61 -21.06 10.60
CA ASP A 60 -12.53 -20.03 11.66
C ASP A 60 -11.97 -18.68 11.19
N VAL A 61 -11.11 -18.67 10.17
CA VAL A 61 -10.58 -17.44 9.56
C VAL A 61 -11.56 -16.86 8.56
N LEU A 62 -12.13 -17.70 7.69
CA LEU A 62 -13.12 -17.29 6.68
C LEU A 62 -14.40 -16.71 7.33
N ASP A 63 -14.86 -17.31 8.44
CA ASP A 63 -15.99 -16.83 9.24
C ASP A 63 -15.72 -15.49 9.96
N SER A 64 -14.47 -15.02 9.96
CA SER A 64 -14.08 -13.72 10.52
C SER A 64 -13.86 -12.61 9.48
N ASP A 65 -13.98 -12.92 8.18
CA ASP A 65 -13.88 -11.93 7.11
C ASP A 65 -15.00 -10.89 7.24
N ASN A 66 -14.61 -9.62 7.33
CA ASN A 66 -15.51 -8.47 7.48
C ASN A 66 -15.70 -7.66 6.19
N THR A 67 -15.28 -8.20 5.04
CA THR A 67 -15.47 -7.58 3.71
C THR A 67 -16.97 -7.36 3.42
N PRO A 68 -17.43 -6.13 3.18
CA PRO A 68 -18.83 -5.85 2.86
C PRO A 68 -19.23 -6.37 1.48
N ASP A 69 -20.44 -6.93 1.36
CA ASP A 69 -21.02 -7.40 0.09
C ASP A 69 -21.10 -6.31 -1.00
N ASP A 70 -21.22 -5.04 -0.60
CA ASP A 70 -21.30 -3.88 -1.49
C ASP A 70 -19.93 -3.22 -1.79
N ASN A 71 -18.84 -3.72 -1.19
CA ASN A 71 -17.48 -3.25 -1.43
C ASN A 71 -16.48 -4.44 -1.50
N PRO A 72 -16.62 -5.34 -2.51
CA PRO A 72 -15.68 -6.44 -2.71
C PRO A 72 -14.29 -5.93 -3.11
N VAL A 73 -13.26 -6.69 -2.74
CA VAL A 73 -11.88 -6.41 -3.18
C VAL A 73 -11.78 -6.59 -4.70
N THR A 74 -11.25 -5.56 -5.36
CA THR A 74 -10.94 -5.53 -6.81
C THR A 74 -9.53 -5.01 -7.00
N SER A 75 -8.89 -5.36 -8.11
CA SER A 75 -7.49 -5.00 -8.38
C SER A 75 -7.31 -3.49 -8.51
N GLU A 76 -8.24 -2.81 -9.20
CA GLU A 76 -8.28 -1.35 -9.31
C GLU A 76 -8.61 -0.67 -7.97
N GLY A 77 -9.56 -1.24 -7.21
CA GLY A 77 -9.97 -0.70 -5.90
C GLY A 77 -8.85 -0.78 -4.86
N ALA A 78 -8.16 -1.93 -4.79
CA ALA A 78 -7.00 -2.13 -3.93
C ALA A 78 -5.82 -1.25 -4.36
N LEU A 79 -5.58 -1.08 -5.66
CA LEU A 79 -4.55 -0.17 -6.17
C LEU A 79 -4.82 1.29 -5.78
N LEU A 80 -6.07 1.76 -5.96
CA LEU A 80 -6.48 3.10 -5.56
C LEU A 80 -6.35 3.28 -4.04
N GLY A 81 -6.81 2.31 -3.25
CA GLY A 81 -6.66 2.30 -1.80
C GLY A 81 -5.19 2.39 -1.36
N ARG A 82 -4.29 1.64 -2.01
CA ARG A 82 -2.84 1.73 -1.80
C ARG A 82 -2.32 3.14 -2.05
N VAL A 83 -2.66 3.77 -3.18
CA VAL A 83 -2.16 5.12 -3.48
C VAL A 83 -2.69 6.15 -2.47
N LEU A 84 -3.98 6.08 -2.11
CA LEU A 84 -4.57 6.95 -1.08
C LEU A 84 -3.95 6.75 0.31
N PHE A 85 -3.57 5.52 0.68
CA PHE A 85 -2.95 5.20 1.97
C PHE A 85 -1.60 5.92 2.19
N TYR A 86 -0.85 6.17 1.11
CA TYR A 86 0.42 6.90 1.14
C TYR A 86 0.27 8.40 0.78
N ASP A 87 -0.91 8.85 0.34
CA ASP A 87 -1.11 10.25 -0.05
C ASP A 87 -1.27 11.18 1.16
N LYS A 88 -0.38 12.17 1.24
CA LYS A 88 -0.42 13.20 2.29
C LYS A 88 -1.48 14.27 2.06
N LYS A 89 -1.99 14.41 0.83
CA LYS A 89 -3.03 15.38 0.45
C LYS A 89 -4.38 15.12 1.12
N LEU A 90 -4.56 13.93 1.71
CA LEU A 90 -5.70 13.61 2.57
C LEU A 90 -5.61 14.21 3.99
N SER A 91 -4.44 14.69 4.42
CA SER A 91 -4.31 15.43 5.69
C SER A 91 -4.57 16.93 5.52
N ALA A 92 -5.16 17.55 6.54
CA ALA A 92 -5.59 18.94 6.53
C ALA A 92 -4.47 19.98 6.25
N ASN A 93 -3.20 19.59 6.36
CA ASN A 93 -2.04 20.44 6.07
C ASN A 93 -0.98 19.77 5.17
N TYR A 94 -1.32 18.69 4.46
CA TYR A 94 -0.45 18.03 3.48
C TYR A 94 0.84 17.40 4.06
N THR A 95 0.91 17.14 5.36
CA THR A 95 2.14 16.61 6.02
C THR A 95 2.13 15.10 6.31
N ILE A 96 0.95 14.50 6.50
CA ILE A 96 0.75 13.13 7.00
C ILE A 96 -0.18 12.33 6.09
N SER A 97 0.08 11.03 5.98
CA SER A 97 -0.73 10.03 5.28
C SER A 97 -1.05 8.88 6.24
N CYS A 98 -1.94 7.94 5.90
CA CYS A 98 -2.19 6.75 6.72
C CYS A 98 -0.88 5.98 7.01
N ALA A 99 -0.03 5.82 5.99
CA ALA A 99 1.28 5.18 6.07
C ALA A 99 2.28 5.86 7.03
N SER A 100 2.06 7.11 7.45
CA SER A 100 2.96 7.80 8.38
C SER A 100 2.91 7.19 9.79
N CYS A 101 1.73 6.70 10.19
CA CYS A 101 1.49 6.04 11.48
C CYS A 101 1.30 4.52 11.34
N HIS A 102 1.03 4.02 10.13
CA HIS A 102 0.84 2.60 9.84
C HIS A 102 1.90 2.12 8.86
N GLN A 103 3.14 2.04 9.35
CA GLN A 103 4.35 1.84 8.55
C GLN A 103 4.50 0.37 8.16
N GLN A 104 4.61 0.07 6.86
CA GLN A 104 4.61 -1.29 6.33
C GLN A 104 5.80 -2.13 6.87
N GLU A 105 6.97 -1.53 6.97
CA GLU A 105 8.19 -2.11 7.55
C GLU A 105 8.04 -2.51 9.02
N ASN A 106 7.07 -1.91 9.73
CA ASN A 106 6.73 -2.16 11.13
C ASN A 106 5.39 -2.92 11.28
N GLY A 107 4.96 -3.67 10.25
CA GLY A 107 3.72 -4.45 10.28
C GLY A 107 2.44 -3.60 10.19
N PHE A 108 2.52 -2.47 9.49
CA PHE A 108 1.48 -1.43 9.41
C PHE A 108 1.14 -0.81 10.77
N SER A 109 2.14 -0.66 11.64
CA SER A 109 2.07 -0.08 12.99
C SER A 109 3.03 1.11 13.11
N ASP A 110 2.88 1.93 14.14
CA ASP A 110 3.91 2.88 14.55
C ASP A 110 4.86 2.21 15.57
N PRO A 111 6.20 2.25 15.39
CA PRO A 111 7.15 1.79 16.40
C PRO A 111 7.19 2.70 17.65
N GLY A 112 6.67 3.92 17.58
CA GLY A 112 6.51 4.83 18.71
C GLY A 112 5.30 4.48 19.59
N THR A 113 5.41 4.75 20.90
CA THR A 113 4.31 4.55 21.86
C THR A 113 3.07 5.39 21.51
N PHE A 114 3.27 6.56 20.92
CA PHE A 114 2.23 7.44 20.41
C PHE A 114 2.70 8.01 19.06
N SER A 115 1.76 8.18 18.13
CA SER A 115 2.06 8.65 16.78
C SER A 115 2.03 10.16 16.68
N GLY A 116 2.88 10.73 15.82
CA GLY A 116 2.83 12.16 15.50
C GLY A 116 1.59 12.48 14.65
N GLY A 117 0.75 13.38 15.12
CA GLY A 117 -0.38 13.96 14.39
C GLY A 117 0.04 15.12 13.49
N PHE A 118 -0.82 15.48 12.54
CA PHE A 118 -0.53 16.51 11.54
C PHE A 118 -0.33 17.91 12.14
N ASP A 119 -0.87 18.16 13.33
CA ASP A 119 -0.75 19.41 14.10
C ASP A 119 0.50 19.47 14.98
N GLY A 120 1.39 18.47 14.90
CA GLY A 120 2.61 18.36 15.69
C GLY A 120 2.40 17.85 17.12
N ARG A 121 1.20 17.36 17.46
CA ARG A 121 0.91 16.72 18.76
C ARG A 121 0.98 15.20 18.64
N PHE A 122 1.12 14.51 19.77
CA PHE A 122 1.01 13.05 19.81
C PHE A 122 -0.44 12.59 19.95
N THR A 123 -0.77 11.44 19.38
CA THR A 123 -2.03 10.73 19.61
C THR A 123 -2.14 10.24 21.07
N GLU A 124 -3.36 10.05 21.56
CA GLU A 124 -3.59 9.49 22.91
C GLU A 124 -3.40 7.97 23.00
N ARG A 125 -3.22 7.30 21.84
CA ARG A 125 -3.09 5.85 21.70
C ARG A 125 -2.02 5.52 20.66
N ASN A 126 -1.35 4.38 20.83
CA ASN A 126 -0.49 3.79 19.80
C ASN A 126 -1.32 3.45 18.55
N SER A 127 -0.74 3.66 17.36
CA SER A 127 -1.33 3.21 16.10
C SER A 127 -1.13 1.71 15.94
N MET A 128 -2.23 0.96 16.06
CA MET A 128 -2.26 -0.49 15.91
C MET A 128 -1.81 -0.96 14.52
N GLY A 129 -1.24 -2.16 14.45
CA GLY A 129 -0.99 -2.85 13.18
C GLY A 129 -2.29 -3.08 12.39
N LEU A 130 -2.29 -2.72 11.10
CA LEU A 130 -3.41 -2.97 10.19
C LEU A 130 -3.31 -4.30 9.43
N ALA A 131 -2.24 -5.06 9.63
CA ALA A 131 -2.12 -6.41 9.09
C ALA A 131 -3.29 -7.28 9.60
N ASN A 132 -4.01 -7.90 8.67
CA ASN A 132 -5.19 -8.75 8.93
C ASN A 132 -6.43 -8.03 9.50
N SER A 133 -6.57 -6.70 9.34
CA SER A 133 -7.79 -5.98 9.79
C SER A 133 -9.09 -6.49 9.13
N GLN A 134 -9.01 -7.10 7.94
CA GLN A 134 -10.11 -7.82 7.28
C GLN A 134 -10.69 -8.96 8.13
N TYR A 135 -9.88 -9.56 9.00
CA TYR A 135 -10.27 -10.66 9.90
C TYR A 135 -10.48 -10.18 11.36
N GLY A 136 -10.57 -8.86 11.54
CA GLY A 136 -10.82 -8.23 12.84
C GLY A 136 -12.29 -8.34 13.24
N ARG A 137 -12.55 -8.95 14.40
CA ARG A 137 -13.91 -9.01 14.97
C ARG A 137 -14.44 -7.62 15.29
N THR A 138 -15.51 -7.22 14.62
CA THR A 138 -16.38 -6.12 15.08
C THR A 138 -17.07 -6.53 16.37
N SER A 139 -16.78 -5.82 17.47
CA SER A 139 -17.38 -6.03 18.80
C SER A 139 -18.74 -5.37 18.96
#